data_AF-A0A4R3E541-F1
#
_entry.id   AF-A0A4R3E541-F1
#
_cell.length_a   1.000
_cell.length_b   1.000
_cell.length_c   1.000
_cell.angle_alpha   90.00
_cell.angle_beta   90.00
_cell.angle_gamma   90.00
#
_symmetry.space_group_name_H-M   'P 1'
#
loop_
_entity.id
_entity.type
_entity.pdbx_description
1 polymer ?
#
loop_
_entity_poly.entity_id
_entity_poly.type
_entity_poly.pdbx_seq_one_letter_code
_entity_poly.pdbx_strand_id
1 'polypeptide(L)'
;MEQFGSSELAERRLATGDIPTDPAIAGISAERLHRMVADLASLGRKLPGSPEADQACAYIGEQLVECGLVPEVHLFDCFTSWPERCSVTIDGAAIAANGVAFSAATPAGGLTAPLVVMGQGAEVKGAFVLVEGLPRYDSCIAAQRAGALGLIAVSHGSQRHYVQASPVWGSPTGPGDLALLPTIPAVQVSRDDAAALRAAVAEGKPVTLSAEIHTEWRRAKLPVAEIPGREPYYILLGAHYCTWRDGATDNTAGVALLMELARLFSQGPQPRYGLKFAFWSGHEQGGYAGSSWYADRFQQSLYDHAIAYLNVDIVGTRGGTTKALRNTTAELNAYARRVLDATIGLQSAEEEAFVAQALKRADMYIDPRRSARNSDQSFSGIGLATAQVSAFLPAASPEHLPGSGLAWWWHTDHDTIERFDADILAVDTLIYRNLLAGLIEAEALPFDCEVMADDVLAGLRYYGETAPDLDELTDLGGLAERLDAALGALPEAARGDAGFLLRLGRHLNPILYHARSDFEFDLGRASRILPGLTPALTLASLPPDEARMARVVLRRRANRIAHGLSRAIELVEAQGQ
;
A
#
# COMPACT_ATOMS: atom_id res chain seq x y z
N MET A 1 -5.58 10.17 24.50
CA MET A 1 -6.63 9.39 25.15
C MET A 1 -7.51 10.37 25.90
N GLU A 2 -8.42 11.01 25.17
CA GLU A 2 -9.55 11.79 25.69
C GLU A 2 -10.57 11.93 24.54
N GLN A 3 -11.84 11.87 24.92
CA GLN A 3 -13.05 11.51 24.18
C GLN A 3 -13.23 12.15 22.79
N PHE A 4 -13.34 11.31 21.76
CA PHE A 4 -14.10 11.64 20.56
C PHE A 4 -15.59 11.43 20.88
N GLY A 5 -16.37 12.49 20.74
CA GLY A 5 -17.81 12.46 20.98
C GLY A 5 -18.49 11.48 20.03
N SER A 6 -19.04 10.42 20.59
CA SER A 6 -19.96 9.53 19.87
C SER A 6 -21.23 10.31 19.58
N SER A 7 -21.44 10.72 18.32
CA SER A 7 -22.77 11.15 17.91
C SER A 7 -23.66 9.90 17.82
N GLU A 8 -24.76 9.94 18.58
CA GLU A 8 -25.82 8.91 18.67
C GLU A 8 -26.49 8.58 17.31
N LEU A 9 -26.10 9.28 16.22
CA LEU A 9 -26.66 9.15 14.88
C LEU A 9 -26.01 8.02 14.05
N ALA A 10 -24.84 7.51 14.44
CA ALA A 10 -24.16 6.41 13.73
C ALA A 10 -24.74 5.01 14.03
N GLU A 11 -25.62 4.87 15.04
CA GLU A 11 -26.11 3.57 15.53
C GLU A 11 -27.24 2.93 14.69
N ARG A 12 -27.76 3.60 13.66
CA ARG A 12 -28.82 3.04 12.81
C ARG A 12 -28.46 3.08 11.33
N ARG A 13 -27.76 2.06 10.81
CA ARG A 13 -27.82 1.61 9.38
C ARG A 13 -26.93 0.39 9.07
N LEU A 14 -27.23 -0.72 9.74
CA LEU A 14 -27.10 -2.12 9.33
C LEU A 14 -27.50 -2.89 10.60
N ALA A 15 -28.64 -3.59 10.60
CA ALA A 15 -29.00 -4.41 11.75
C ALA A 15 -27.89 -5.44 11.93
N THR A 16 -27.10 -5.32 13.01
CA THR A 16 -25.92 -6.15 13.28
C THR A 16 -26.25 -7.64 13.46
N GLY A 17 -27.54 -8.00 13.53
CA GLY A 17 -28.02 -9.38 13.64
C GLY A 17 -27.91 -10.24 12.37
N ASP A 18 -27.67 -9.66 11.20
CA ASP A 18 -27.69 -10.39 9.90
C ASP A 18 -26.30 -10.59 9.25
N ILE A 19 -25.21 -10.17 9.90
CA ILE A 19 -23.85 -10.32 9.35
C ILE A 19 -23.34 -11.74 9.64
N PRO A 20 -23.02 -12.58 8.62
CA PRO A 20 -22.49 -13.91 8.87
C PRO A 20 -21.11 -13.85 9.55
N THR A 21 -20.93 -14.69 10.56
CA THR A 21 -19.67 -14.83 11.32
C THR A 21 -18.96 -16.17 11.08
N ASP A 22 -19.63 -17.10 10.39
CA ASP A 22 -19.09 -18.39 9.99
C ASP A 22 -18.86 -18.42 8.47
N PRO A 23 -17.60 -18.59 8.01
CA PRO A 23 -17.29 -18.68 6.58
C PRO A 23 -18.08 -19.78 5.85
N ALA A 24 -18.31 -20.93 6.49
CA ALA A 24 -19.02 -22.05 5.88
C ALA A 24 -20.50 -21.72 5.62
N ILE A 25 -21.15 -20.99 6.53
CA ILE A 25 -22.54 -20.51 6.35
C ILE A 25 -22.62 -19.51 5.21
N ALA A 26 -21.58 -18.69 5.02
CA ALA A 26 -21.47 -17.76 3.88
C ALA A 26 -21.06 -18.43 2.56
N GLY A 27 -20.92 -19.77 2.54
CA GLY A 27 -20.56 -20.55 1.35
C GLY A 27 -19.07 -20.49 0.99
N ILE A 28 -18.20 -20.06 1.91
CA ILE A 28 -16.75 -20.00 1.73
C ILE A 28 -16.14 -21.35 2.12
N SER A 29 -15.35 -21.95 1.23
CA SER A 29 -14.70 -23.24 1.48
C SER A 29 -13.19 -23.07 1.68
N ALA A 30 -12.72 -23.35 2.90
CA ALA A 30 -11.28 -23.38 3.21
C ALA A 30 -10.52 -24.38 2.31
N GLU A 31 -11.13 -25.53 2.00
CA GLU A 31 -10.51 -26.53 1.11
C GLU A 31 -10.33 -26.01 -0.32
N ARG A 32 -11.32 -25.26 -0.85
CA ARG A 32 -11.22 -24.61 -2.16
C ARG A 32 -10.14 -23.53 -2.15
N LEU A 33 -10.13 -22.68 -1.12
CA LEU A 33 -9.11 -21.65 -0.94
C LEU A 33 -7.70 -22.27 -0.89
N HIS A 34 -7.52 -23.35 -0.12
CA HIS A 34 -6.24 -24.06 -0.04
C HIS A 34 -5.76 -24.56 -1.40
N ARG A 35 -6.64 -25.19 -2.20
CA ARG A 35 -6.27 -25.65 -3.55
C ARG A 35 -5.83 -24.49 -4.44
N MET A 36 -6.61 -23.39 -4.48
CA MET A 36 -6.26 -22.23 -5.29
C MET A 36 -4.92 -21.63 -4.90
N VAL A 37 -4.61 -21.58 -3.60
CA VAL A 37 -3.32 -21.08 -3.12
C VAL A 37 -2.19 -22.04 -3.46
N ALA A 38 -2.38 -23.34 -3.26
CA ALA A 38 -1.37 -24.35 -3.59
C ALA A 38 -1.02 -24.34 -5.08
N ASP A 39 -2.02 -24.28 -5.95
CA ASP A 39 -1.84 -24.27 -7.41
C ASP A 39 -1.04 -23.04 -7.86
N LEU A 40 -1.44 -21.85 -7.43
CA LEU A 40 -0.75 -20.59 -7.78
C LEU A 40 0.63 -20.47 -7.13
N ALA A 41 0.82 -20.96 -5.90
CA ALA A 41 2.11 -20.96 -5.21
C ALA A 41 3.10 -21.91 -5.90
N SER A 42 2.63 -23.06 -6.41
CA SER A 42 3.46 -24.05 -7.11
C SER A 42 4.13 -23.52 -8.38
N LEU A 43 3.60 -22.44 -8.95
CA LEU A 43 4.20 -21.73 -10.10
C LEU A 43 5.50 -20.99 -9.72
N GLY A 44 5.80 -20.84 -8.43
CA GLY A 44 6.98 -20.13 -7.97
C GLY A 44 6.91 -18.63 -8.26
N ARG A 45 8.04 -18.03 -8.66
CA ARG A 45 8.18 -16.59 -8.92
C ARG A 45 7.33 -16.18 -10.13
N LYS A 46 6.29 -15.39 -9.89
CA LYS A 46 5.43 -14.80 -10.92
C LYS A 46 5.93 -13.41 -11.31
N LEU A 47 7.04 -13.35 -12.06
CA LEU A 47 7.62 -12.09 -12.56
C LEU A 47 6.77 -11.53 -13.71
N PRO A 48 6.45 -10.23 -13.78
CA PRO A 48 5.64 -9.66 -14.86
C PRO A 48 6.18 -10.02 -16.26
N GLY A 49 5.33 -10.63 -17.09
CA GLY A 49 5.72 -11.10 -18.43
C GLY A 49 6.61 -12.34 -18.44
N SER A 50 6.71 -13.11 -17.36
CA SER A 50 7.30 -14.45 -17.35
C SER A 50 6.27 -15.52 -17.70
N PRO A 51 6.70 -16.72 -18.15
CA PRO A 51 5.81 -17.85 -18.37
C PRO A 51 4.95 -18.22 -17.14
N GLU A 52 5.52 -18.13 -15.94
CA GLU A 52 4.84 -18.45 -14.67
C GLU A 52 3.74 -17.41 -14.36
N ALA A 53 4.02 -16.12 -14.58
CA ALA A 53 3.00 -15.08 -14.44
C ALA A 53 1.89 -15.21 -15.50
N ASP A 54 2.24 -15.65 -16.71
CA ASP A 54 1.27 -15.93 -17.77
C ASP A 54 0.38 -17.14 -17.44
N GLN A 55 0.95 -18.20 -16.84
CA GLN A 55 0.22 -19.35 -16.32
C GLN A 55 -0.71 -18.97 -15.18
N ALA A 56 -0.24 -18.14 -14.24
CA ALA A 56 -1.06 -17.61 -13.15
C ALA A 56 -2.25 -16.79 -13.69
N CYS A 57 -2.01 -15.92 -14.68
CA CYS A 57 -3.07 -15.16 -15.34
C CYS A 57 -4.10 -16.07 -16.05
N ALA A 58 -3.64 -17.13 -16.72
CA ALA A 58 -4.52 -18.10 -17.37
C ALA A 58 -5.38 -18.85 -16.34
N TYR A 59 -4.76 -19.32 -15.25
CA TYR A 59 -5.45 -19.98 -14.14
C TYR A 59 -6.54 -19.08 -13.53
N ILE A 60 -6.21 -17.81 -13.26
CA ILE A 60 -7.20 -16.81 -12.78
C ILE A 60 -8.35 -16.68 -13.78
N GLY A 61 -8.04 -16.55 -15.07
CA GLY A 61 -9.05 -16.47 -16.13
C GLY A 61 -9.97 -17.70 -16.17
N GLU A 62 -9.40 -18.91 -16.08
CA GLU A 62 -10.14 -20.17 -16.02
C GLU A 62 -11.09 -20.23 -14.81
N GLN A 63 -10.59 -19.87 -13.62
CA GLN A 63 -11.41 -19.82 -12.40
C GLN A 63 -12.58 -18.82 -12.52
N LEU A 64 -12.35 -17.66 -13.16
CA LEU A 64 -13.41 -16.67 -13.39
C LEU A 64 -14.46 -17.19 -14.40
N VAL A 65 -14.03 -17.87 -15.46
CA VAL A 65 -14.93 -18.49 -16.45
C VAL A 65 -15.76 -19.61 -15.83
N GLU A 66 -15.19 -20.43 -14.95
CA GLU A 66 -15.91 -21.46 -14.20
C GLU A 66 -17.04 -20.88 -13.33
N CYS A 67 -16.89 -19.62 -12.89
CA CYS A 67 -17.91 -18.88 -12.16
C CYS A 67 -18.97 -18.23 -13.08
N GLY A 68 -18.86 -18.39 -14.40
CA GLY A 68 -19.75 -17.76 -15.37
C GLY A 68 -19.41 -16.30 -15.70
N LEU A 69 -18.23 -15.82 -15.29
CA LEU A 69 -17.75 -14.48 -15.62
C LEU A 69 -16.95 -14.49 -16.92
N VAL A 70 -16.87 -13.32 -17.58
CA VAL A 70 -16.07 -13.13 -18.78
C VAL A 70 -14.87 -12.25 -18.43
N PRO A 71 -13.69 -12.82 -18.16
CA PRO A 71 -12.50 -12.03 -17.85
C PRO A 71 -11.97 -11.32 -19.11
N GLU A 72 -11.67 -10.04 -18.98
CA GLU A 72 -10.85 -9.29 -19.94
C GLU A 72 -9.39 -9.32 -19.49
N VAL A 73 -8.48 -9.71 -20.38
CA VAL A 73 -7.05 -9.68 -20.10
C VAL A 73 -6.43 -8.50 -20.83
N HIS A 74 -6.04 -7.48 -20.06
CA HIS A 74 -5.31 -6.34 -20.62
C HIS A 74 -3.82 -6.67 -20.75
N LEU A 75 -3.19 -6.07 -21.75
CA LEU A 75 -1.74 -6.09 -21.94
C LEU A 75 -1.19 -4.70 -21.71
N PHE A 76 -0.14 -4.59 -20.90
CA PHE A 76 0.50 -3.31 -20.60
C PHE A 76 2.01 -3.44 -20.45
N ASP A 77 2.72 -2.34 -20.66
CA ASP A 77 4.16 -2.28 -20.45
C ASP A 77 4.45 -1.84 -19.01
N CYS A 78 5.35 -2.58 -18.36
CA CYS A 78 5.74 -2.41 -16.97
C CYS A 78 7.26 -2.28 -16.91
N PHE A 79 7.76 -1.22 -16.30
CA PHE A 79 9.19 -1.12 -15.98
C PHE A 79 9.48 -1.95 -14.73
N THR A 80 10.33 -2.95 -14.85
CA THR A 80 10.56 -3.97 -13.81
C THR A 80 12.00 -4.03 -13.38
N SER A 81 12.24 -4.48 -12.15
CA SER A 81 13.55 -4.89 -11.69
C SER A 81 13.50 -6.07 -10.72
N TRP A 82 14.43 -6.99 -10.84
CA TRP A 82 14.56 -8.13 -9.93
C TRP A 82 16.02 -8.58 -9.78
N PRO A 83 16.38 -9.14 -8.61
CA PRO A 83 17.68 -9.72 -8.38
C PRO A 83 17.74 -11.19 -8.86
N GLU A 84 18.90 -11.59 -9.37
CA GLU A 84 19.18 -12.97 -9.76
C GLU A 84 20.12 -13.65 -8.74
N ARG A 85 21.45 -13.52 -8.92
CA ARG A 85 22.46 -14.04 -7.98
C ARG A 85 23.23 -12.89 -7.33
N CYS A 86 23.27 -12.89 -6.01
CA CYS A 86 23.98 -11.88 -5.23
C CYS A 86 24.81 -12.54 -4.10
N SER A 87 25.97 -11.98 -3.81
CA SER A 87 26.84 -12.44 -2.73
C SER A 87 27.80 -11.37 -2.24
N VAL A 88 28.27 -11.54 -1.01
CA VAL A 88 29.40 -10.78 -0.45
C VAL A 88 30.55 -11.73 -0.16
N THR A 89 31.73 -11.48 -0.69
CA THR A 89 32.91 -12.33 -0.49
C THR A 89 33.91 -11.65 0.44
N ILE A 90 34.35 -12.37 1.47
CA ILE A 90 35.36 -11.94 2.45
C ILE A 90 36.44 -13.02 2.49
N ASP A 91 37.71 -12.66 2.27
CA ASP A 91 38.85 -13.60 2.28
C ASP A 91 38.63 -14.85 1.39
N GLY A 92 37.92 -14.69 0.27
CA GLY A 92 37.59 -15.77 -0.66
C GLY A 92 36.36 -16.62 -0.29
N ALA A 93 35.78 -16.43 0.90
CA ALA A 93 34.54 -17.09 1.31
C ALA A 93 33.32 -16.25 0.91
N ALA A 94 32.38 -16.86 0.19
CA ALA A 94 31.15 -16.20 -0.28
C ALA A 94 30.00 -16.35 0.73
N ILE A 95 29.38 -15.22 1.06
CA ILE A 95 28.17 -15.09 1.86
C ILE A 95 26.99 -14.86 0.90
N ALA A 96 25.94 -15.66 1.02
CA ALA A 96 24.74 -15.51 0.20
C ALA A 96 23.99 -14.21 0.55
N ALA A 97 23.54 -13.49 -0.48
CA ALA A 97 22.81 -12.25 -0.33
C ALA A 97 21.57 -12.19 -1.23
N ASN A 98 20.56 -11.41 -0.85
CA ASN A 98 19.47 -11.02 -1.73
C ASN A 98 19.77 -9.64 -2.28
N GLY A 99 19.70 -9.49 -3.61
CA GLY A 99 19.83 -8.19 -4.24
C GLY A 99 18.60 -7.30 -4.03
N VAL A 100 18.80 -6.00 -4.14
CA VAL A 100 17.72 -5.01 -4.02
C VAL A 100 17.28 -4.60 -5.43
N ALA A 101 16.00 -4.82 -5.74
CA ALA A 101 15.44 -4.41 -7.02
C ALA A 101 15.54 -2.88 -7.18
N PHE A 102 15.81 -2.44 -8.41
CA PHE A 102 16.09 -1.05 -8.80
C PHE A 102 17.37 -0.45 -8.21
N SER A 103 18.26 -1.25 -7.61
CA SER A 103 19.65 -0.84 -7.37
C SER A 103 20.54 -1.15 -8.58
N ALA A 104 21.76 -0.61 -8.61
CA ALA A 104 22.69 -0.90 -9.71
C ALA A 104 23.24 -2.33 -9.63
N ALA A 105 23.48 -2.95 -10.79
CA ALA A 105 24.23 -4.19 -10.87
C ALA A 105 25.74 -3.93 -10.70
N THR A 106 26.48 -4.92 -10.19
CA THR A 106 27.94 -4.88 -10.21
C THR A 106 28.48 -5.34 -11.57
N PRO A 107 29.68 -4.91 -12.00
CA PRO A 107 30.37 -5.52 -13.14
C PRO A 107 30.63 -7.02 -12.94
N ALA A 108 30.95 -7.72 -14.03
CA ALA A 108 31.42 -9.10 -13.96
C ALA A 108 32.68 -9.20 -13.08
N GLY A 109 32.67 -10.10 -12.09
CA GLY A 109 33.70 -10.23 -11.07
C GLY A 109 33.44 -9.44 -9.77
N GLY A 110 32.38 -8.63 -9.73
CA GLY A 110 31.98 -7.85 -8.55
C GLY A 110 32.78 -6.56 -8.39
N LEU A 111 32.57 -5.88 -7.26
CA LEU A 111 33.29 -4.68 -6.84
C LEU A 111 33.97 -4.96 -5.50
N THR A 112 35.25 -4.66 -5.37
CA THR A 112 36.01 -4.83 -4.13
C THR A 112 36.33 -3.47 -3.51
N ALA A 113 35.94 -3.27 -2.25
CA ALA A 113 36.18 -2.03 -1.52
C ALA A 113 36.23 -2.29 0.00
N PRO A 114 36.79 -1.36 0.80
CA PRO A 114 36.65 -1.39 2.25
C PRO A 114 35.18 -1.40 2.68
N LEU A 115 34.89 -2.04 3.82
CA LEU A 115 33.56 -2.02 4.43
C LEU A 115 33.58 -1.13 5.68
N VAL A 116 32.63 -0.19 5.77
CA VAL A 116 32.55 0.77 6.89
C VAL A 116 31.12 0.89 7.42
N VAL A 117 30.99 1.42 8.64
CA VAL A 117 29.70 1.81 9.23
C VAL A 117 29.61 3.33 9.23
N MET A 118 28.55 3.89 8.63
CA MET A 118 28.33 5.34 8.62
C MET A 118 28.21 5.90 10.04
N GLY A 119 28.81 7.06 10.28
CA GLY A 119 28.76 7.76 11.57
C GLY A 119 29.79 7.28 12.60
N GLN A 120 30.62 6.27 12.29
CA GLN A 120 31.70 5.80 13.16
C GLN A 120 33.07 6.45 12.84
N GLY A 121 33.07 7.67 12.30
CA GLY A 121 34.30 8.42 11.96
C GLY A 121 35.08 7.90 10.75
N ALA A 122 34.65 6.82 10.11
CA ALA A 122 35.27 6.27 8.90
C ALA A 122 34.91 7.06 7.63
N GLU A 123 35.84 7.11 6.67
CA GLU A 123 35.60 7.68 5.35
C GLU A 123 34.68 6.77 4.52
N VAL A 124 33.54 7.30 4.09
CA VAL A 124 32.53 6.56 3.31
C VAL A 124 32.85 6.57 1.81
N LYS A 125 33.51 7.62 1.34
CA LYS A 125 33.80 7.80 -0.08
C LYS A 125 34.69 6.66 -0.59
N GLY A 126 34.20 5.92 -1.58
CA GLY A 126 34.96 4.79 -2.14
C GLY A 126 34.87 3.49 -1.33
N ALA A 127 34.01 3.43 -0.30
CA ALA A 127 33.79 2.25 0.53
C ALA A 127 32.37 1.69 0.38
N PHE A 128 32.15 0.44 0.80
CA PHE A 128 30.82 -0.09 1.05
C PHE A 128 30.34 0.31 2.44
N VAL A 129 29.03 0.55 2.56
CA VAL A 129 28.40 0.86 3.84
C VAL A 129 27.64 -0.36 4.37
N LEU A 130 27.90 -0.73 5.62
CA LEU A 130 27.14 -1.70 6.38
C LEU A 130 26.01 -1.01 7.16
N VAL A 131 24.77 -1.47 6.96
CA VAL A 131 23.57 -1.00 7.70
C VAL A 131 22.79 -2.17 8.28
N GLU A 132 21.86 -1.90 9.20
CA GLU A 132 20.93 -2.90 9.74
C GLU A 132 19.54 -2.72 9.10
N GLY A 133 18.78 -3.81 9.00
CA GLY A 133 17.40 -3.82 8.54
C GLY A 133 17.22 -3.99 7.03
N LEU A 134 16.11 -3.50 6.50
CA LEU A 134 15.75 -3.61 5.07
C LEU A 134 16.43 -2.49 4.25
N PRO A 135 17.18 -2.81 3.19
CA PRO A 135 17.83 -1.82 2.32
C PRO A 135 16.82 -1.15 1.37
N ARG A 136 15.99 -0.25 1.91
CA ARG A 136 15.00 0.52 1.15
C ARG A 136 15.63 1.78 0.52
N TYR A 137 14.89 2.39 -0.41
CA TYR A 137 15.28 3.59 -1.17
C TYR A 137 16.07 4.63 -0.36
N ASP A 138 15.50 5.11 0.75
CA ASP A 138 16.11 6.19 1.54
C ASP A 138 17.51 5.81 2.08
N SER A 139 17.71 4.55 2.48
CA SER A 139 19.01 4.06 2.96
C SER A 139 20.04 3.96 1.82
N CYS A 140 19.61 3.50 0.64
CA CYS A 140 20.45 3.42 -0.55
C CYS A 140 20.89 4.82 -1.01
N ILE A 141 19.96 5.79 -1.06
CA ILE A 141 20.26 7.17 -1.44
C ILE A 141 21.12 7.87 -0.40
N ALA A 142 20.90 7.63 0.89
CA ALA A 142 21.76 8.20 1.94
C ALA A 142 23.21 7.71 1.79
N ALA A 143 23.43 6.41 1.57
CA ALA A 143 24.76 5.86 1.32
C ALA A 143 25.39 6.41 0.03
N GLN A 144 24.62 6.49 -1.06
CA GLN A 144 25.09 7.05 -2.34
C GLN A 144 25.52 8.51 -2.20
N ARG A 145 24.73 9.34 -1.51
CA ARG A 145 25.05 10.76 -1.26
C ARG A 145 26.30 10.93 -0.39
N ALA A 146 26.57 9.97 0.50
CA ALA A 146 27.79 9.93 1.28
C ALA A 146 29.03 9.45 0.47
N GLY A 147 28.85 9.07 -0.79
CA GLY A 147 29.92 8.63 -1.69
C GLY A 147 30.26 7.15 -1.61
N ALA A 148 29.39 6.33 -1.01
CA ALA A 148 29.56 4.89 -0.95
C ALA A 148 29.58 4.26 -2.35
N LEU A 149 30.33 3.19 -2.53
CA LEU A 149 30.32 2.35 -3.75
C LEU A 149 29.21 1.31 -3.75
N GLY A 150 28.50 1.13 -2.64
CA GLY A 150 27.47 0.12 -2.46
C GLY A 150 27.02 0.00 -1.02
N LEU A 151 25.89 -0.67 -0.81
CA LEU A 151 25.27 -0.87 0.49
C LEU A 151 25.11 -2.37 0.78
N ILE A 152 25.51 -2.78 1.97
CA ILE A 152 25.30 -4.14 2.49
C ILE A 152 24.45 -4.01 3.74
N ALA A 153 23.24 -4.54 3.70
CA ALA A 153 22.33 -4.55 4.84
C ALA A 153 22.37 -5.90 5.56
N VAL A 154 22.33 -5.86 6.89
CA VAL A 154 22.16 -7.03 7.73
C VAL A 154 20.69 -7.15 8.09
N SER A 155 20.05 -8.27 7.74
CA SER A 155 18.66 -8.53 8.12
C SER A 155 18.45 -8.54 9.65
N HIS A 156 17.22 -8.29 10.09
CA HIS A 156 16.87 -8.41 11.51
C HIS A 156 16.82 -9.86 12.01
N GLY A 157 16.71 -10.84 11.10
CA GLY A 157 16.70 -12.26 11.40
C GLY A 157 17.60 -13.08 10.46
N SER A 158 17.52 -14.40 10.59
CA SER A 158 18.32 -15.35 9.79
C SER A 158 17.94 -15.37 8.31
N GLN A 159 16.80 -14.80 7.95
CA GLN A 159 16.32 -14.76 6.57
C GLN A 159 16.62 -13.43 5.90
N ARG A 160 16.80 -13.51 4.58
CA ARG A 160 16.97 -12.35 3.70
C ARG A 160 15.66 -12.08 2.98
N HIS A 161 15.31 -10.81 2.87
CA HIS A 161 14.07 -10.33 2.31
C HIS A 161 14.32 -9.71 0.93
N TYR A 162 13.48 -10.03 -0.03
CA TYR A 162 13.42 -9.32 -1.30
C TYR A 162 12.75 -7.96 -1.08
N VAL A 163 13.39 -6.89 -1.52
CA VAL A 163 12.85 -5.54 -1.44
C VAL A 163 13.27 -4.74 -2.67
N GLN A 164 12.57 -3.64 -2.90
CA GLN A 164 12.92 -2.66 -3.92
C GLN A 164 13.41 -1.34 -3.31
N ALA A 165 14.24 -0.64 -4.08
CA ALA A 165 14.75 0.69 -3.79
C ALA A 165 14.33 1.71 -4.86
N SER A 166 13.15 1.54 -5.49
CA SER A 166 12.55 2.57 -6.32
C SER A 166 11.62 3.46 -5.47
N PRO A 167 11.69 4.80 -5.61
CA PRO A 167 10.68 5.70 -5.10
C PRO A 167 9.57 5.96 -6.13
N VAL A 168 9.73 5.50 -7.37
CA VAL A 168 8.76 5.73 -8.45
C VAL A 168 7.56 4.84 -8.21
N TRP A 169 6.37 5.43 -8.23
CA TRP A 169 5.12 4.70 -8.13
C TRP A 169 4.63 4.35 -9.54
N GLY A 170 4.72 3.07 -9.89
CA GLY A 170 4.48 2.55 -11.21
C GLY A 170 5.68 2.74 -12.14
N SER A 171 5.39 2.97 -13.41
CA SER A 171 6.43 3.07 -14.45
C SER A 171 6.99 4.51 -14.56
N PRO A 172 8.31 4.67 -14.79
CA PRO A 172 8.93 5.98 -14.95
C PRO A 172 8.47 6.66 -16.24
N THR A 173 8.30 7.98 -16.18
CA THR A 173 7.82 8.82 -17.31
C THR A 173 8.94 9.42 -18.14
N GLY A 174 10.19 9.35 -17.68
CA GLY A 174 11.35 9.86 -18.40
C GLY A 174 12.65 9.87 -17.59
N PRO A 175 13.71 10.53 -18.10
CA PRO A 175 15.02 10.55 -17.47
C PRO A 175 15.06 11.10 -16.04
N GLY A 176 14.14 12.00 -15.69
CA GLY A 176 14.04 12.55 -14.34
C GLY A 176 13.67 11.48 -13.30
N ASP A 177 12.71 10.62 -13.62
CA ASP A 177 12.30 9.53 -12.74
C ASP A 177 13.39 8.45 -12.66
N LEU A 178 14.03 8.13 -13.79
CA LEU A 178 15.16 7.20 -13.82
C LEU A 178 16.35 7.69 -12.99
N ALA A 179 16.60 9.01 -12.96
CA ALA A 179 17.67 9.61 -12.16
C ALA A 179 17.41 9.54 -10.64
N LEU A 180 16.19 9.20 -10.21
CA LEU A 180 15.90 8.94 -8.81
C LEU A 180 16.42 7.57 -8.37
N LEU A 181 16.57 6.60 -9.27
CA LEU A 181 16.97 5.25 -8.89
C LEU A 181 18.41 5.22 -8.32
N PRO A 182 18.70 4.40 -7.30
CA PRO A 182 20.05 4.22 -6.81
C PRO A 182 21.01 3.75 -7.90
N THR A 183 22.14 4.43 -8.04
CA THR A 183 23.23 4.12 -8.98
C THR A 183 24.33 3.29 -8.34
N ILE A 184 24.15 2.88 -7.08
CA ILE A 184 25.06 1.97 -6.36
C ILE A 184 24.37 0.62 -6.14
N PRO A 185 25.12 -0.50 -6.14
CA PRO A 185 24.59 -1.81 -5.78
C PRO A 185 24.17 -1.86 -4.32
N ALA A 186 23.07 -2.56 -4.05
CA ALA A 186 22.62 -2.84 -2.69
C ALA A 186 22.20 -4.31 -2.55
N VAL A 187 22.60 -4.91 -1.42
CA VAL A 187 22.25 -6.29 -1.07
C VAL A 187 21.88 -6.41 0.41
N GLN A 188 21.14 -7.46 0.75
CA GLN A 188 20.91 -7.86 2.14
C GLN A 188 21.51 -9.25 2.41
N VAL A 189 22.21 -9.38 3.53
CA VAL A 189 22.69 -10.66 4.07
C VAL A 189 21.88 -11.09 5.30
N SER A 190 22.02 -12.35 5.69
CA SER A 190 21.42 -12.87 6.93
C SER A 190 22.05 -12.22 8.17
N ARG A 191 21.30 -12.12 9.26
CA ARG A 191 21.85 -11.78 10.58
C ARG A 191 22.92 -12.78 11.04
N ASP A 192 22.82 -14.04 10.63
CA ASP A 192 23.76 -15.09 11.04
C ASP A 192 25.17 -14.82 10.49
N ASP A 193 25.26 -14.14 9.34
CA ASP A 193 26.51 -13.76 8.69
C ASP A 193 27.07 -12.40 9.18
N ALA A 194 26.35 -11.69 10.06
CA ALA A 194 26.70 -10.35 10.50
C ALA A 194 28.06 -10.27 11.22
N ALA A 195 28.44 -11.34 11.92
CA ALA A 195 29.70 -11.38 12.66
C ALA A 195 30.92 -11.28 11.71
N ALA A 196 30.88 -11.94 10.56
CA ALA A 196 31.94 -11.90 9.57
C ALA A 196 32.10 -10.50 8.96
N LEU A 197 30.98 -9.82 8.66
CA LEU A 197 30.99 -8.46 8.15
C LEU A 197 31.51 -7.45 9.18
N ARG A 198 31.09 -7.59 10.45
CA ARG A 198 31.57 -6.73 11.54
C ARG A 198 33.06 -6.92 11.82
N ALA A 199 33.55 -8.16 11.73
CA ALA A 199 34.99 -8.44 11.80
C ALA A 199 35.73 -7.79 10.63
N ALA A 200 35.21 -7.88 9.41
CA ALA A 200 35.79 -7.22 8.24
C ALA A 200 35.88 -5.69 8.41
N VAL A 201 34.83 -5.06 8.97
CA VAL A 201 34.87 -3.62 9.35
C VAL A 201 35.98 -3.35 10.36
N ALA A 202 36.03 -4.11 11.46
CA ALA A 202 36.99 -3.88 12.55
C ALA A 202 38.45 -4.08 12.13
N GLU A 203 38.69 -5.04 11.23
CA GLU A 203 40.03 -5.36 10.70
C GLU A 203 40.41 -4.50 9.49
N GLY A 204 39.50 -3.66 8.98
CA GLY A 204 39.73 -2.86 7.77
C GLY A 204 39.87 -3.72 6.50
N LYS A 205 39.29 -4.92 6.49
CA LYS A 205 39.37 -5.85 5.37
C LYS A 205 38.46 -5.40 4.23
N PRO A 206 38.94 -5.42 2.97
CA PRO A 206 38.07 -5.22 1.83
C PRO A 206 37.14 -6.42 1.66
N VAL A 207 35.95 -6.16 1.15
CA VAL A 207 34.98 -7.19 0.76
C VAL A 207 34.66 -7.05 -0.71
N THR A 208 34.26 -8.13 -1.36
CA THR A 208 33.81 -8.10 -2.76
C THR A 208 32.31 -8.27 -2.83
N LEU A 209 31.60 -7.25 -3.31
CA LEU A 209 30.17 -7.29 -3.56
C LEU A 209 29.90 -7.76 -4.99
N SER A 210 29.05 -8.77 -5.16
CA SER A 210 28.52 -9.18 -6.45
C SER A 210 27.00 -9.10 -6.40
N ALA A 211 26.40 -8.32 -7.31
CA ALA A 211 24.96 -8.17 -7.43
C ALA A 211 24.55 -8.21 -8.90
N GLU A 212 23.86 -9.28 -9.29
CA GLU A 212 23.18 -9.38 -10.58
C GLU A 212 21.75 -8.87 -10.43
N ILE A 213 21.51 -7.67 -10.96
CA ILE A 213 20.19 -7.00 -10.97
C ILE A 213 19.79 -6.76 -12.41
N HIS A 214 18.60 -7.25 -12.78
CA HIS A 214 18.00 -6.98 -14.08
C HIS A 214 17.01 -5.84 -13.92
N THR A 215 17.01 -4.89 -14.86
CA THR A 215 16.07 -3.77 -14.90
C THR A 215 15.70 -3.48 -16.35
N GLU A 216 14.44 -3.72 -16.70
CA GLU A 216 13.96 -3.60 -18.09
C GLU A 216 12.44 -3.38 -18.16
N TRP A 217 12.00 -2.90 -19.33
CA TRP A 217 10.58 -2.89 -19.67
C TRP A 217 10.13 -4.28 -20.10
N ARG A 218 9.05 -4.75 -19.50
CA ARG A 218 8.42 -6.04 -19.82
C ARG A 218 6.94 -5.83 -20.10
N ARG A 219 6.40 -6.62 -21.02
CA ARG A 219 4.97 -6.64 -21.30
C ARG A 219 4.29 -7.64 -20.37
N ALA A 220 3.33 -7.18 -19.60
CA ALA A 220 2.61 -7.97 -18.59
C ALA A 220 1.11 -8.08 -18.93
N LYS A 221 0.44 -9.03 -18.27
CA LYS A 221 -1.00 -9.27 -18.36
C LYS A 221 -1.68 -8.77 -17.09
N LEU A 222 -2.94 -8.36 -17.21
CA LEU A 222 -3.78 -7.91 -16.11
C LEU A 222 -5.20 -8.42 -16.36
N PRO A 223 -5.60 -9.57 -15.78
CA PRO A 223 -6.97 -10.05 -15.89
C PRO A 223 -7.91 -9.22 -15.01
N VAL A 224 -9.07 -8.88 -15.56
CA VAL A 224 -10.16 -8.15 -14.88
C VAL A 224 -11.48 -8.84 -15.19
N ALA A 225 -12.34 -9.01 -14.20
CA ALA A 225 -13.71 -9.46 -14.41
C ALA A 225 -14.70 -8.50 -13.75
N GLU A 226 -15.92 -8.45 -14.30
CA GLU A 226 -16.99 -7.57 -13.84
C GLU A 226 -18.27 -8.35 -13.56
N ILE A 227 -18.95 -7.98 -12.47
CA ILE A 227 -20.36 -8.29 -12.24
C ILE A 227 -21.12 -6.96 -12.37
N PRO A 228 -21.98 -6.80 -13.39
CA PRO A 228 -22.63 -5.52 -13.67
C PRO A 228 -23.64 -5.16 -12.58
N GLY A 229 -23.67 -3.90 -12.19
CA GLY A 229 -24.68 -3.35 -11.29
C GLY A 229 -26.01 -3.07 -12.01
N ARG A 230 -27.08 -2.90 -11.24
CA ARG A 230 -28.35 -2.29 -11.73
C ARG A 230 -28.19 -0.79 -11.95
N GLU A 231 -27.24 -0.17 -11.27
CA GLU A 231 -26.81 1.23 -11.40
C GLU A 231 -25.38 1.31 -11.97
N PRO A 232 -24.97 2.47 -12.50
CA PRO A 232 -23.67 2.60 -13.19
C PRO A 232 -22.46 2.52 -12.26
N TYR A 233 -22.66 2.57 -10.94
CA TYR A 233 -21.58 2.58 -9.96
C TYR A 233 -21.05 1.19 -9.64
N TYR A 234 -19.81 1.10 -9.17
CA TYR A 234 -19.20 -0.17 -8.78
C TYR A 234 -18.19 -0.05 -7.64
N ILE A 235 -17.91 -1.18 -6.98
CA ILE A 235 -16.77 -1.35 -6.06
C ILE A 235 -15.63 -2.02 -6.82
N LEU A 236 -14.44 -1.43 -6.78
CA LEU A 236 -13.22 -2.03 -7.31
C LEU A 236 -12.56 -2.86 -6.22
N LEU A 237 -12.18 -4.09 -6.54
CA LEU A 237 -11.35 -4.94 -5.69
C LEU A 237 -10.07 -5.30 -6.40
N GLY A 238 -8.97 -5.33 -5.64
CA GLY A 238 -7.64 -5.56 -6.17
C GLY A 238 -6.83 -6.53 -5.33
N ALA A 239 -6.10 -7.43 -5.98
CA ALA A 239 -5.06 -8.27 -5.38
C ALA A 239 -3.93 -8.45 -6.39
N HIS A 240 -2.67 -8.36 -5.98
CA HIS A 240 -1.57 -8.65 -6.91
C HIS A 240 -1.25 -10.13 -6.96
N TYR A 241 -0.92 -10.62 -8.15
CA TYR A 241 -0.55 -12.02 -8.37
C TYR A 241 0.94 -12.20 -8.68
N CYS A 242 1.69 -11.11 -8.87
CA CYS A 242 3.14 -11.18 -8.97
C CYS A 242 3.77 -11.45 -7.60
N THR A 243 4.84 -12.23 -7.58
CA THR A 243 5.48 -12.70 -6.35
C THR A 243 7.01 -12.73 -6.50
N TRP A 244 7.75 -12.58 -5.41
CA TRP A 244 9.21 -12.74 -5.42
C TRP A 244 9.65 -14.20 -5.57
N ARG A 245 8.87 -15.11 -4.99
CA ARG A 245 9.01 -16.58 -4.98
C ARG A 245 7.61 -17.19 -5.04
N ASP A 246 7.34 -18.32 -4.38
CA ASP A 246 6.02 -18.95 -4.34
C ASP A 246 4.94 -17.94 -3.94
N GLY A 247 5.20 -17.17 -2.87
CA GLY A 247 4.37 -16.03 -2.47
C GLY A 247 3.00 -16.48 -2.00
N ALA A 248 2.96 -17.51 -1.15
CA ALA A 248 1.72 -18.11 -0.68
C ALA A 248 0.87 -17.11 0.10
N THR A 249 1.49 -16.36 1.03
CA THR A 249 0.83 -15.32 1.84
C THR A 249 0.95 -13.94 1.20
N ASP A 250 2.00 -13.69 0.42
CA ASP A 250 2.21 -12.47 -0.35
C ASP A 250 2.45 -12.78 -1.85
N ASN A 251 1.40 -12.82 -2.67
CA ASN A 251 0.00 -12.56 -2.31
C ASN A 251 -0.98 -13.50 -3.03
N THR A 252 -0.54 -14.75 -3.21
CA THR A 252 -1.38 -15.80 -3.79
C THR A 252 -2.67 -16.01 -2.98
N ALA A 253 -2.60 -15.93 -1.65
CA ALA A 253 -3.77 -15.98 -0.77
C ALA A 253 -4.78 -14.86 -1.08
N GLY A 254 -4.32 -13.63 -1.33
CA GLY A 254 -5.20 -12.53 -1.72
C GLY A 254 -5.87 -12.75 -3.08
N VAL A 255 -5.16 -13.32 -4.04
CA VAL A 255 -5.71 -13.73 -5.35
C VAL A 255 -6.80 -14.80 -5.19
N ALA A 256 -6.55 -15.81 -4.36
CA ALA A 256 -7.52 -16.87 -4.06
C ALA A 256 -8.79 -16.32 -3.39
N LEU A 257 -8.63 -15.42 -2.40
CA LEU A 257 -9.74 -14.70 -1.78
C LEU A 257 -10.55 -13.93 -2.82
N LEU A 258 -9.88 -13.18 -3.70
CA LEU A 258 -10.55 -12.36 -4.70
C LEU A 258 -11.34 -13.19 -5.71
N MET A 259 -10.81 -14.33 -6.15
CA MET A 259 -11.52 -15.30 -6.99
C MET A 259 -12.72 -15.92 -6.27
N GLU A 260 -12.60 -16.21 -4.97
CA GLU A 260 -13.71 -16.76 -4.18
C GLU A 260 -14.85 -15.73 -4.01
N LEU A 261 -14.53 -14.45 -3.81
CA LEU A 261 -15.53 -13.38 -3.81
C LEU A 261 -16.22 -13.27 -5.17
N ALA A 262 -15.46 -13.31 -6.26
CA ALA A 262 -16.02 -13.29 -7.62
C ALA A 262 -17.02 -14.45 -7.82
N ARG A 263 -16.67 -15.66 -7.37
CA ARG A 263 -17.57 -16.82 -7.37
C ARG A 263 -18.84 -16.57 -6.56
N LEU A 264 -18.71 -16.15 -5.30
CA LEU A 264 -19.83 -15.97 -4.40
C LEU A 264 -20.85 -14.95 -4.93
N PHE A 265 -20.37 -13.80 -5.43
CA PHE A 265 -21.25 -12.76 -5.94
C PHE A 265 -21.79 -13.06 -7.35
N SER A 266 -21.07 -13.81 -8.19
CA SER A 266 -21.56 -14.22 -9.51
C SER A 266 -22.76 -15.18 -9.43
N GLN A 267 -22.85 -15.96 -8.36
CA GLN A 267 -23.96 -16.89 -8.10
C GLN A 267 -25.17 -16.20 -7.43
N GLY A 268 -24.99 -14.96 -6.98
CA GLY A 268 -26.03 -14.17 -6.32
C GLY A 268 -26.92 -13.40 -7.31
N PRO A 269 -27.93 -12.66 -6.80
CA PRO A 269 -28.68 -11.72 -7.62
C PRO A 269 -27.76 -10.61 -8.14
N GLN A 270 -28.13 -10.03 -9.28
CA GLN A 270 -27.43 -8.86 -9.82
C GLN A 270 -27.45 -7.72 -8.78
N PRO A 271 -26.29 -7.18 -8.36
CA PRO A 271 -26.22 -6.20 -7.27
C PRO A 271 -26.68 -4.81 -7.70
N ARG A 272 -27.04 -3.92 -6.76
CA ARG A 272 -27.36 -2.51 -7.07
C ARG A 272 -26.15 -1.83 -7.70
N TYR A 273 -25.02 -1.87 -7.00
CA TYR A 273 -23.74 -1.40 -7.50
C TYR A 273 -22.89 -2.59 -7.95
N GLY A 274 -22.27 -2.48 -9.11
CA GLY A 274 -21.45 -3.54 -9.69
C GLY A 274 -20.19 -3.85 -8.90
N LEU A 275 -19.49 -4.89 -9.30
CA LEU A 275 -18.21 -5.31 -8.75
C LEU A 275 -17.20 -5.45 -9.89
N LYS A 276 -16.00 -4.89 -9.71
CA LYS A 276 -14.86 -5.11 -10.60
C LYS A 276 -13.73 -5.78 -9.83
N PHE A 277 -13.29 -6.94 -10.31
CA PHE A 277 -12.21 -7.72 -9.73
C PHE A 277 -10.99 -7.60 -10.62
N ALA A 278 -9.93 -6.96 -10.13
CA ALA A 278 -8.72 -6.73 -10.90
C ALA A 278 -7.52 -7.39 -10.23
N PHE A 279 -6.73 -8.10 -11.03
CA PHE A 279 -5.59 -8.87 -10.53
C PHE A 279 -4.29 -8.22 -11.01
N TRP A 280 -3.57 -7.59 -10.09
CA TRP A 280 -2.45 -6.72 -10.42
C TRP A 280 -1.17 -7.52 -10.72
N SER A 281 -0.48 -7.12 -11.78
CA SER A 281 0.90 -7.54 -12.05
C SER A 281 1.85 -6.38 -11.76
N GLY A 282 3.07 -6.65 -11.29
CA GLY A 282 4.11 -5.64 -11.09
C GLY A 282 3.99 -4.83 -9.80
N HIS A 283 3.25 -5.31 -8.79
CA HIS A 283 3.30 -4.78 -7.42
C HIS A 283 4.74 -4.81 -6.89
N GLU A 284 5.35 -5.99 -6.93
CA GLU A 284 6.67 -6.23 -6.34
C GLU A 284 7.81 -5.66 -7.17
N GLN A 285 7.94 -6.14 -8.40
CA GLN A 285 9.08 -5.83 -9.26
C GLN A 285 8.91 -4.55 -10.05
N GLY A 286 7.68 -4.02 -10.13
CA GLY A 286 7.34 -2.83 -10.93
C GLY A 286 6.88 -1.64 -10.11
N GLY A 287 6.96 -1.71 -8.77
CA GLY A 287 6.52 -0.62 -7.90
C GLY A 287 5.05 -0.26 -8.09
N TYR A 288 4.15 -1.25 -8.09
CA TYR A 288 2.69 -1.07 -8.29
C TYR A 288 2.26 -0.76 -9.74
N ALA A 289 3.05 -1.18 -10.73
CA ALA A 289 2.83 -0.85 -12.14
C ALA A 289 1.46 -1.26 -12.70
N GLY A 290 0.89 -2.38 -12.25
CA GLY A 290 -0.41 -2.84 -12.72
C GLY A 290 -1.55 -1.95 -12.26
N SER A 291 -1.61 -1.64 -10.95
CA SER A 291 -2.66 -0.77 -10.40
C SER A 291 -2.50 0.67 -10.87
N SER A 292 -1.27 1.17 -11.02
CA SER A 292 -1.01 2.51 -11.56
C SER A 292 -1.41 2.61 -13.03
N TRP A 293 -1.06 1.62 -13.86
CA TRP A 293 -1.47 1.57 -15.25
C TRP A 293 -2.99 1.51 -15.39
N TYR A 294 -3.66 0.72 -14.54
CA TYR A 294 -5.12 0.63 -14.54
C TYR A 294 -5.77 1.97 -14.15
N ALA A 295 -5.21 2.66 -13.15
CA ALA A 295 -5.68 3.99 -12.75
C ALA A 295 -5.58 4.99 -13.90
N ASP A 296 -4.47 4.99 -14.65
CA ASP A 296 -4.29 5.87 -15.82
C ASP A 296 -5.23 5.49 -16.97
N ARG A 297 -5.32 4.20 -17.28
CA ARG A 297 -6.10 3.69 -18.42
C ARG A 297 -7.59 3.91 -18.25
N PHE A 298 -8.10 3.72 -17.04
CA PHE A 298 -9.53 3.77 -16.71
C PHE A 298 -9.90 4.98 -15.86
N GLN A 299 -9.05 6.03 -15.86
CA GLN A 299 -9.19 7.21 -15.01
C GLN A 299 -10.60 7.77 -15.00
N GLN A 300 -11.20 8.00 -16.19
CA GLN A 300 -12.55 8.57 -16.29
C GLN A 300 -13.62 7.64 -15.70
N SER A 301 -13.59 6.35 -16.02
CA SER A 301 -14.53 5.36 -15.45
C SER A 301 -14.39 5.29 -13.93
N LEU A 302 -13.17 5.33 -13.41
CA LEU A 302 -12.91 5.34 -11.97
C LEU A 302 -13.48 6.61 -11.34
N TYR A 303 -13.24 7.77 -11.95
CA TYR A 303 -13.73 9.06 -11.48
C TYR A 303 -15.26 9.09 -11.42
N ASP A 304 -15.93 8.69 -12.49
CA ASP A 304 -17.38 8.80 -12.63
C ASP A 304 -18.15 7.74 -11.83
N HIS A 305 -17.59 6.54 -11.68
CA HIS A 305 -18.40 5.38 -11.29
C HIS A 305 -17.85 4.55 -10.12
N ALA A 306 -16.57 4.64 -9.76
CA ALA A 306 -16.02 3.81 -8.69
C ALA A 306 -16.35 4.38 -7.30
N ILE A 307 -17.15 3.66 -6.52
CA ILE A 307 -17.53 4.07 -5.16
C ILE A 307 -16.34 3.94 -4.20
N ALA A 308 -15.70 2.78 -4.18
CA ALA A 308 -14.58 2.48 -3.31
C ALA A 308 -13.61 1.48 -3.95
N TYR A 309 -12.39 1.46 -3.42
CA TYR A 309 -11.37 0.45 -3.70
C TYR A 309 -11.11 -0.41 -2.46
N LEU A 310 -11.28 -1.72 -2.57
CA LEU A 310 -10.89 -2.68 -1.53
C LEU A 310 -9.64 -3.44 -1.98
N ASN A 311 -8.52 -3.15 -1.34
CA ASN A 311 -7.25 -3.85 -1.62
C ASN A 311 -7.15 -5.10 -0.76
N VAL A 312 -6.77 -6.23 -1.34
CA VAL A 312 -6.53 -7.52 -0.66
C VAL A 312 -5.03 -7.82 -0.72
N ASP A 313 -4.36 -7.76 0.43
CA ASP A 313 -2.91 -7.92 0.53
C ASP A 313 -2.52 -8.30 1.97
N ILE A 314 -1.62 -9.28 2.07
CA ILE A 314 -1.22 -10.02 3.27
C ILE A 314 -2.44 -10.61 4.00
N VAL A 315 -2.96 -11.72 3.48
CA VAL A 315 -4.10 -12.47 4.05
C VAL A 315 -3.78 -13.96 4.13
N GLY A 316 -4.51 -14.72 4.93
CA GLY A 316 -4.28 -16.18 5.07
C GLY A 316 -2.93 -16.54 5.68
N THR A 317 -2.23 -15.58 6.29
CA THR A 317 -0.95 -15.81 6.99
C THR A 317 -1.16 -16.78 8.13
N ARG A 318 -0.36 -17.86 8.22
CA ARG A 318 -0.46 -18.82 9.33
C ARG A 318 -0.20 -18.15 10.67
N GLY A 319 -1.16 -18.29 11.59
CA GLY A 319 -1.16 -17.59 12.88
C GLY A 319 -1.55 -16.10 12.78
N GLY A 320 -1.96 -15.62 11.61
CA GLY A 320 -2.39 -14.24 11.34
C GLY A 320 -3.80 -13.93 11.86
N THR A 321 -4.03 -14.11 13.16
CA THR A 321 -5.35 -13.93 13.78
C THR A 321 -5.68 -12.48 14.12
N THR A 322 -4.68 -11.61 14.24
CA THR A 322 -4.88 -10.18 14.47
C THR A 322 -5.19 -9.49 13.15
N LYS A 323 -6.40 -8.94 13.00
CA LYS A 323 -6.85 -8.27 11.77
C LYS A 323 -6.54 -6.78 11.83
N ALA A 324 -5.67 -6.34 10.93
CA ALA A 324 -5.24 -4.96 10.83
C ALA A 324 -6.04 -4.23 9.76
N LEU A 325 -7.01 -3.41 10.16
CA LEU A 325 -7.58 -2.40 9.28
C LEU A 325 -6.50 -1.37 8.94
N ARG A 326 -6.18 -1.22 7.67
CA ARG A 326 -5.14 -0.29 7.17
C ARG A 326 -5.54 0.28 5.83
N ASN A 327 -4.76 1.22 5.34
CA ASN A 327 -5.00 1.93 4.09
C ASN A 327 -6.45 2.39 3.88
N THR A 328 -7.09 2.84 4.95
CA THR A 328 -8.52 3.14 4.98
C THR A 328 -8.77 4.64 4.99
N THR A 329 -9.60 5.17 4.09
CA THR A 329 -9.94 6.61 4.09
C THR A 329 -10.88 6.95 5.24
N ALA A 330 -10.96 8.24 5.60
CA ALA A 330 -11.70 8.72 6.77
C ALA A 330 -13.14 8.23 6.73
N GLU A 331 -13.76 8.50 5.58
CA GLU A 331 -15.17 8.32 5.33
C GLU A 331 -15.60 6.86 5.36
N LEU A 332 -14.68 5.93 5.07
CA LEU A 332 -14.96 4.50 5.09
C LEU A 332 -14.57 3.82 6.40
N ASN A 333 -13.81 4.49 7.27
CA ASN A 333 -13.18 3.87 8.44
C ASN A 333 -14.19 3.30 9.43
N ALA A 334 -15.19 4.09 9.83
CA ALA A 334 -16.19 3.67 10.81
C ALA A 334 -17.01 2.48 10.30
N TYR A 335 -17.37 2.48 9.02
CA TYR A 335 -18.05 1.35 8.37
C TYR A 335 -17.16 0.11 8.37
N ALA A 336 -15.93 0.22 7.87
CA ALA A 336 -15.02 -0.91 7.76
C ALA A 336 -14.72 -1.52 9.14
N ARG A 337 -14.56 -0.69 10.16
CA ARG A 337 -14.38 -1.13 11.55
C ARG A 337 -15.59 -1.88 12.07
N ARG A 338 -16.79 -1.34 11.88
CA ARG A 338 -18.04 -1.98 12.34
C ARG A 338 -18.23 -3.35 11.71
N VAL A 339 -17.95 -3.47 10.41
CA VAL A 339 -18.05 -4.74 9.69
C VAL A 339 -17.01 -5.74 10.17
N LEU A 340 -15.77 -5.29 10.40
CA LEU A 340 -14.72 -6.14 10.98
C LEU A 340 -15.18 -6.72 12.32
N ASP A 341 -15.67 -5.87 13.23
CA ASP A 341 -16.13 -6.28 14.56
C ASP A 341 -17.32 -7.21 14.53
N ALA A 342 -18.29 -6.91 13.66
CA ALA A 342 -19.45 -7.75 13.50
C ALA A 342 -19.07 -9.13 12.91
N THR A 343 -17.99 -9.21 12.14
CA THR A 343 -17.55 -10.46 11.49
C THR A 343 -16.73 -11.34 12.44
N ILE A 344 -15.73 -10.77 13.13
CA ILE A 344 -14.76 -11.54 13.94
C ILE A 344 -14.85 -11.32 15.44
N GLY A 345 -15.73 -10.42 15.89
CA GLY A 345 -15.75 -9.94 17.27
C GLY A 345 -14.70 -8.85 17.54
N LEU A 346 -14.71 -8.32 18.76
CA LEU A 346 -13.74 -7.31 19.18
C LEU A 346 -12.37 -7.94 19.42
N GLN A 347 -11.34 -7.37 18.77
CA GLN A 347 -9.96 -7.70 19.10
C GLN A 347 -9.60 -7.19 20.49
N SER A 348 -8.62 -7.85 21.11
CA SER A 348 -8.12 -7.44 22.43
C SER A 348 -7.40 -6.09 22.38
N ALA A 349 -7.30 -5.43 23.53
CA ALA A 349 -6.58 -4.15 23.63
C ALA A 349 -5.09 -4.27 23.26
N GLU A 350 -4.48 -5.44 23.48
CA GLU A 350 -3.09 -5.72 23.08
C GLU A 350 -2.94 -5.78 21.56
N GLU A 351 -3.87 -6.43 20.87
CA GLU A 351 -3.91 -6.51 19.41
C GLU A 351 -4.10 -5.15 18.78
N GLU A 352 -5.05 -4.36 19.30
CA GLU A 352 -5.29 -2.98 18.82
C GLU A 352 -4.06 -2.09 19.03
N ALA A 353 -3.40 -2.17 20.20
CA ALA A 353 -2.18 -1.42 20.47
C ALA A 353 -1.04 -1.83 19.53
N PHE A 354 -0.92 -3.13 19.25
CA PHE A 354 0.06 -3.66 18.31
C PHE A 354 -0.19 -3.17 16.89
N VAL A 355 -1.42 -3.24 16.39
CA VAL A 355 -1.78 -2.73 15.05
C VAL A 355 -1.50 -1.23 14.97
N ALA A 356 -1.90 -0.44 15.96
CA ALA A 356 -1.62 1.00 15.99
C ALA A 356 -0.12 1.31 15.95
N GLN A 357 0.70 0.52 16.65
CA GLN A 357 2.15 0.68 16.65
C GLN A 357 2.80 0.22 15.33
N ALA A 358 2.32 -0.88 14.74
CA ALA A 358 2.81 -1.39 13.45
C ALA A 358 2.48 -0.44 12.29
N LEU A 359 1.33 0.24 12.38
CA LEU A 359 0.89 1.23 11.39
C LEU A 359 1.30 2.66 11.75
N LYS A 360 2.07 2.87 12.84
CA LYS A 360 2.39 4.19 13.36
C LYS A 360 3.00 5.08 12.27
N ARG A 361 2.43 6.26 12.13
CA ARG A 361 2.90 7.32 11.24
C ARG A 361 3.49 8.46 12.05
N ALA A 362 4.18 9.37 11.37
CA ALA A 362 4.71 10.55 12.00
C ALA A 362 3.63 11.64 12.22
N ASP A 363 2.43 11.46 11.67
CA ASP A 363 1.28 12.35 11.86
C ASP A 363 0.67 12.14 13.26
N MET A 364 0.61 13.19 14.08
CA MET A 364 0.28 13.07 15.52
C MET A 364 -1.23 13.04 15.82
N TYR A 365 -2.05 13.70 15.01
CA TYR A 365 -3.50 13.88 15.23
C TYR A 365 -4.37 13.03 14.33
N ILE A 366 -3.75 12.09 13.63
CA ILE A 366 -4.36 11.39 12.52
C ILE A 366 -4.31 9.89 12.82
N ASP A 367 -5.41 9.21 12.49
CA ASP A 367 -5.50 7.76 12.62
C ASP A 367 -4.39 7.05 11.80
N PRO A 368 -3.56 6.19 12.43
CA PRO A 368 -2.48 5.50 11.74
C PRO A 368 -2.97 4.52 10.65
N ARG A 369 -4.24 4.10 10.70
CA ARG A 369 -4.86 3.16 9.74
C ARG A 369 -5.16 3.80 8.39
N ARG A 370 -4.92 5.09 8.24
CA ARG A 370 -5.19 5.83 6.99
C ARG A 370 -4.40 5.34 5.79
N SER A 371 -4.97 5.60 4.60
CA SER A 371 -4.30 5.38 3.31
C SER A 371 -2.84 5.87 3.34
N ALA A 372 -1.92 4.93 3.14
CA ALA A 372 -0.49 5.16 3.04
C ALA A 372 -0.01 4.85 1.61
N ARG A 373 1.24 5.20 1.32
CA ARG A 373 1.88 4.88 0.03
C ARG A 373 2.45 3.46 0.06
N ASN A 374 1.56 2.47 0.00
CA ASN A 374 1.86 1.05 -0.17
C ASN A 374 0.61 0.33 -0.69
N SER A 375 0.65 -1.00 -0.88
CA SER A 375 -0.51 -1.86 -1.12
C SER A 375 -1.45 -1.40 -2.25
N ASP A 376 -0.95 -1.29 -3.49
CA ASP A 376 -1.69 -0.91 -4.71
C ASP A 376 -2.66 0.29 -4.56
N GLN A 377 -2.35 1.25 -3.68
CA GLN A 377 -3.13 2.46 -3.42
C GLN A 377 -2.96 3.55 -4.50
N SER A 378 -3.14 3.17 -5.77
CA SER A 378 -2.99 4.02 -6.96
C SER A 378 -4.19 4.98 -7.19
N PHE A 379 -5.26 4.87 -6.40
CA PHE A 379 -6.54 5.51 -6.71
C PHE A 379 -6.85 6.76 -5.89
N SER A 380 -6.01 7.10 -4.90
CA SER A 380 -6.26 8.26 -4.03
C SER A 380 -6.19 9.59 -4.77
N GLY A 381 -5.43 9.67 -5.88
CA GLY A 381 -5.33 10.87 -6.71
C GLY A 381 -6.59 11.13 -7.53
N ILE A 382 -7.30 10.07 -7.89
CA ILE A 382 -8.65 10.15 -8.49
C ILE A 382 -9.68 10.49 -7.41
N GLY A 383 -9.42 10.11 -6.15
CA GLY A 383 -10.23 10.45 -4.99
C GLY A 383 -11.16 9.34 -4.54
N LEU A 384 -10.80 8.08 -4.77
CA LEU A 384 -11.58 6.92 -4.31
C LEU A 384 -11.45 6.76 -2.79
N ALA A 385 -12.57 6.42 -2.14
CA ALA A 385 -12.54 5.83 -0.82
C ALA A 385 -11.82 4.48 -0.88
N THR A 386 -11.10 4.11 0.17
CA THR A 386 -10.38 2.83 0.20
C THR A 386 -10.45 2.18 1.58
N ALA A 387 -10.35 0.86 1.61
CA ALA A 387 -10.10 0.07 2.82
C ALA A 387 -9.28 -1.19 2.50
N GLN A 388 -8.56 -1.67 3.50
CA GLN A 388 -7.82 -2.93 3.46
C GLN A 388 -7.83 -3.56 4.85
N VAL A 389 -7.99 -4.87 4.92
CA VAL A 389 -7.80 -5.66 6.13
C VAL A 389 -6.72 -6.70 5.87
N SER A 390 -5.64 -6.66 6.64
CA SER A 390 -4.56 -7.64 6.57
C SER A 390 -4.55 -8.58 7.79
N ALA A 391 -4.04 -9.79 7.60
CA ALA A 391 -3.85 -10.79 8.64
C ALA A 391 -2.45 -10.66 9.27
N PHE A 392 -2.35 -9.97 10.40
CA PHE A 392 -1.13 -9.81 11.17
C PHE A 392 -1.00 -10.90 12.23
N LEU A 393 0.25 -11.23 12.56
CA LEU A 393 0.54 -12.10 13.70
C LEU A 393 0.22 -11.36 15.03
N PRO A 394 -0.28 -12.06 16.05
CA PRO A 394 -0.44 -11.51 17.40
C PRO A 394 0.85 -10.90 17.94
N ALA A 395 0.76 -9.85 18.75
CA ALA A 395 1.91 -9.09 19.24
C ALA A 395 3.02 -9.95 19.87
N ALA A 396 2.64 -10.98 20.63
CA ALA A 396 3.56 -11.89 21.30
C ALA A 396 4.16 -12.98 20.40
N SER A 397 3.80 -13.03 19.11
CA SER A 397 4.27 -14.07 18.20
C SER A 397 5.80 -14.02 18.04
N PRO A 398 6.52 -15.13 18.23
CA PRO A 398 7.95 -15.19 17.95
C PRO A 398 8.24 -15.14 16.45
N GLU A 399 7.21 -15.32 15.62
CA GLU A 399 7.35 -15.34 14.17
C GLU A 399 7.37 -13.94 13.54
N HIS A 400 7.32 -12.86 14.35
CA HIS A 400 7.42 -11.48 13.87
C HIS A 400 8.76 -11.19 13.20
N LEU A 401 8.71 -10.40 12.13
CA LEU A 401 9.85 -9.67 11.61
C LEU A 401 9.92 -8.29 12.31
N PRO A 402 10.94 -8.06 13.16
CA PRO A 402 11.10 -6.77 13.82
C PRO A 402 11.11 -5.61 12.80
N GLY A 403 10.34 -4.56 13.08
CA GLY A 403 10.27 -3.35 12.25
C GLY A 403 9.30 -3.39 11.06
N SER A 404 8.58 -4.51 10.84
CA SER A 404 7.54 -4.59 9.79
C SER A 404 6.14 -4.96 10.30
N GLY A 405 6.03 -5.65 11.43
CA GLY A 405 4.76 -6.18 11.95
C GLY A 405 4.24 -7.41 11.18
N LEU A 406 4.98 -7.89 10.19
CA LEU A 406 4.67 -9.06 9.37
C LEU A 406 5.44 -10.30 9.85
N ALA A 407 5.10 -11.46 9.31
CA ALA A 407 5.82 -12.70 9.58
C ALA A 407 7.24 -12.69 8.98
N TRP A 408 8.20 -13.37 9.63
CA TRP A 408 9.59 -13.41 9.17
C TRP A 408 9.77 -14.04 7.78
N TRP A 409 8.81 -14.82 7.29
CA TRP A 409 8.89 -15.41 5.95
C TRP A 409 8.41 -14.47 4.85
N TRP A 410 7.79 -13.32 5.18
CA TRP A 410 7.36 -12.31 4.21
C TRP A 410 8.52 -11.92 3.29
N HIS A 411 8.31 -11.96 1.97
CA HIS A 411 9.35 -11.67 0.98
C HIS A 411 10.63 -12.52 1.13
N THR A 412 10.52 -13.77 1.57
CA THR A 412 11.65 -14.70 1.63
C THR A 412 11.39 -15.91 0.74
N ASP A 413 12.40 -16.77 0.58
CA ASP A 413 12.23 -18.08 -0.05
C ASP A 413 11.34 -19.02 0.77
N HIS A 414 10.94 -18.62 1.98
CA HIS A 414 10.09 -19.41 2.87
C HIS A 414 8.62 -19.01 2.83
N ASP A 415 8.19 -18.00 2.04
CA ASP A 415 6.77 -17.69 1.83
C ASP A 415 6.11 -18.73 0.93
N THR A 416 5.86 -19.89 1.53
CA THR A 416 5.50 -21.18 0.94
C THR A 416 4.14 -21.63 1.47
N ILE A 417 3.54 -22.67 0.86
CA ILE A 417 2.20 -23.14 1.24
C ILE A 417 2.11 -23.57 2.72
N GLU A 418 3.22 -23.98 3.33
CA GLU A 418 3.28 -24.34 4.75
C GLU A 418 3.12 -23.13 5.68
N ARG A 419 3.33 -21.92 5.18
CA ARG A 419 3.18 -20.65 5.91
C ARG A 419 1.81 -19.99 5.72
N PHE A 420 0.97 -20.63 4.92
CA PHE A 420 -0.41 -20.26 4.68
C PHE A 420 -1.36 -21.09 5.58
N ASP A 421 -2.50 -20.50 5.93
CA ASP A 421 -3.58 -21.15 6.69
C ASP A 421 -4.94 -20.85 6.01
N ALA A 422 -5.60 -21.93 5.60
CA ALA A 422 -6.83 -21.85 4.83
C ALA A 422 -8.05 -21.44 5.66
N ASP A 423 -8.08 -21.77 6.95
CA ASP A 423 -9.16 -21.37 7.84
C ASP A 423 -9.05 -19.88 8.15
N ILE A 424 -7.84 -19.38 8.33
CA ILE A 424 -7.58 -17.94 8.45
C ILE A 424 -7.99 -17.21 7.15
N LEU A 425 -7.64 -17.75 5.98
CA LEU A 425 -8.05 -17.15 4.71
C LEU A 425 -9.58 -17.18 4.50
N ALA A 426 -10.27 -18.21 5.00
CA ALA A 426 -11.73 -18.28 4.95
C ALA A 426 -12.36 -17.15 5.79
N VAL A 427 -11.80 -16.86 6.97
CA VAL A 427 -12.21 -15.72 7.80
C VAL A 427 -11.88 -14.38 7.11
N ASP A 428 -10.70 -14.25 6.51
CA ASP A 428 -10.35 -13.04 5.75
C ASP A 428 -11.30 -12.82 4.57
N THR A 429 -11.64 -13.88 3.85
CA THR A 429 -12.62 -13.86 2.76
C THR A 429 -13.99 -13.42 3.26
N LEU A 430 -14.41 -13.89 4.44
CA LEU A 430 -15.67 -13.50 5.06
C LEU A 430 -15.71 -12.00 5.40
N ILE A 431 -14.63 -11.44 5.92
CA ILE A 431 -14.51 -10.00 6.20
C ILE A 431 -14.76 -9.19 4.93
N TYR A 432 -14.06 -9.51 3.84
CA TYR A 432 -14.24 -8.79 2.57
C TYR A 432 -15.62 -9.03 1.95
N ARG A 433 -16.18 -10.24 2.06
CA ARG A 433 -17.56 -10.53 1.65
C ARG A 433 -18.55 -9.61 2.39
N ASN A 434 -18.37 -9.44 3.69
CA ASN A 434 -19.26 -8.62 4.51
C ASN A 434 -19.08 -7.11 4.24
N LEU A 435 -17.85 -6.66 3.97
CA LEU A 435 -17.57 -5.30 3.50
C LEU A 435 -18.24 -5.02 2.16
N LEU A 436 -18.22 -5.98 1.24
CA LEU A 436 -18.92 -5.83 -0.04
C LEU A 436 -20.43 -5.82 0.15
N ALA A 437 -20.98 -6.78 0.89
CA ALA A 437 -22.42 -6.93 1.07
C ALA A 437 -23.09 -5.66 1.62
N GLY A 438 -22.43 -4.94 2.54
CA GLY A 438 -22.96 -3.69 3.08
C GLY A 438 -22.77 -2.47 2.17
N LEU A 439 -22.00 -2.57 1.09
CA LEU A 439 -21.83 -1.51 0.09
C LEU A 439 -22.71 -1.72 -1.14
N ILE A 440 -22.74 -2.93 -1.70
CA ILE A 440 -23.32 -3.20 -3.03
C ILE A 440 -24.84 -3.07 -3.12
N GLU A 441 -25.54 -3.14 -1.99
CA GLU A 441 -27.00 -2.95 -1.90
C GLU A 441 -27.37 -1.74 -1.02
N ALA A 442 -26.40 -0.90 -0.66
CA ALA A 442 -26.63 0.22 0.23
C ALA A 442 -27.60 1.22 -0.40
N GLU A 443 -28.75 1.46 0.24
CA GLU A 443 -29.67 2.54 -0.13
C GLU A 443 -29.00 3.91 0.02
N ALA A 444 -28.36 4.10 1.17
CA ALA A 444 -27.50 5.21 1.54
C ALA A 444 -26.09 4.67 1.79
N LEU A 445 -25.07 5.20 1.11
CA LEU A 445 -23.69 4.76 1.34
C LEU A 445 -23.27 5.06 2.78
N PRO A 446 -22.55 4.15 3.45
CA PRO A 446 -22.16 4.31 4.85
C PRO A 446 -20.88 5.15 4.99
N PHE A 447 -20.79 6.25 4.25
CA PHE A 447 -19.63 7.14 4.28
C PHE A 447 -19.85 8.23 5.31
N ASP A 448 -18.85 8.45 6.15
CA ASP A 448 -18.82 9.56 7.10
C ASP A 448 -18.06 10.74 6.49
N CYS A 449 -18.78 11.67 5.88
CA CYS A 449 -18.14 12.81 5.20
C CYS A 449 -17.62 13.88 6.18
N GLU A 450 -18.15 13.95 7.41
CA GLU A 450 -17.75 14.97 8.39
C GLU A 450 -16.32 14.73 8.87
N VAL A 451 -15.95 13.46 9.09
CA VAL A 451 -14.58 13.11 9.50
C VAL A 451 -13.51 13.44 8.46
N MET A 452 -13.90 13.71 7.20
CA MET A 452 -12.96 14.21 6.19
C MET A 452 -12.55 15.66 6.45
N ALA A 453 -13.46 16.50 6.99
CA ALA A 453 -13.13 17.87 7.38
C ALA A 453 -12.26 17.89 8.64
N ASP A 454 -12.54 17.01 9.60
CA ASP A 454 -11.70 16.81 10.79
C ASP A 454 -10.24 16.52 10.41
N ASP A 455 -10.01 15.74 9.36
CA ASP A 455 -8.65 15.47 8.88
C ASP A 455 -7.95 16.66 8.28
N VAL A 456 -8.67 17.48 7.54
CA VAL A 456 -8.12 18.71 6.99
C VAL A 456 -7.68 19.59 8.15
N LEU A 457 -8.55 19.77 9.15
CA LEU A 457 -8.27 20.56 10.35
C LEU A 457 -7.10 19.99 11.16
N ALA A 458 -7.08 18.67 11.40
CA ALA A 458 -6.00 17.99 12.12
C ALA A 458 -4.66 18.07 11.38
N GLY A 459 -4.68 17.97 10.05
CA GLY A 459 -3.52 18.18 9.20
C GLY A 459 -3.00 19.62 9.30
N LEU A 460 -3.86 20.61 9.11
CA LEU A 460 -3.49 22.03 9.22
C LEU A 460 -2.95 22.38 10.60
N ARG A 461 -3.56 21.83 11.67
CA ARG A 461 -3.06 21.99 13.04
C ARG A 461 -1.63 21.50 13.19
N TYR A 462 -1.32 20.30 12.69
CA TYR A 462 0.04 19.75 12.75
C TYR A 462 1.06 20.68 12.05
N TYR A 463 0.71 21.21 10.88
CA TYR A 463 1.57 22.17 10.18
C TYR A 463 1.67 23.51 10.91
N GLY A 464 0.59 24.00 11.54
CA GLY A 464 0.63 25.24 12.34
C GLY A 464 1.53 25.14 13.56
N GLU A 465 1.57 23.98 14.21
CA GLU A 465 2.47 23.74 15.35
C GLU A 465 3.93 23.58 14.91
N THR A 466 4.18 23.01 13.72
CA THR A 466 5.55 22.71 13.24
C THR A 466 6.16 23.83 12.38
N ALA A 467 5.32 24.61 11.70
CA ALA A 467 5.69 25.69 10.80
C ALA A 467 4.74 26.90 10.97
N PRO A 468 4.78 27.59 12.13
CA PRO A 468 3.81 28.63 12.48
C PRO A 468 3.86 29.88 11.58
N ASP A 469 4.99 30.13 10.92
CA ASP A 469 5.18 31.29 10.04
C ASP A 469 4.67 31.04 8.59
N LEU A 470 3.84 30.01 8.40
CA LEU A 470 3.31 29.67 7.08
C LEU A 470 2.01 30.46 6.79
N ASP A 471 2.15 31.53 6.00
CA ASP A 471 1.04 32.44 5.64
C ASP A 471 -0.19 31.70 5.08
N GLU A 472 0.03 30.65 4.30
CA GLU A 472 -1.02 29.83 3.66
C GLU A 472 -1.99 29.17 4.65
N LEU A 473 -1.58 28.93 5.91
CA LEU A 473 -2.40 28.21 6.88
C LEU A 473 -3.66 28.99 7.28
N THR A 474 -3.61 30.32 7.28
CA THR A 474 -4.76 31.15 7.67
C THR A 474 -5.91 30.97 6.69
N ASP A 475 -5.62 31.11 5.39
CA ASP A 475 -6.64 30.98 4.33
C ASP A 475 -7.17 29.55 4.25
N LEU A 476 -6.28 28.55 4.36
CA LEU A 476 -6.68 27.14 4.36
C LEU A 476 -7.51 26.77 5.58
N GLY A 477 -7.18 27.33 6.76
CA GLY A 477 -7.94 27.15 7.99
C GLY A 477 -9.36 27.66 7.86
N GLY A 478 -9.54 28.89 7.36
CA GLY A 478 -10.88 29.46 7.14
C GLY A 478 -11.73 28.65 6.14
N LEU A 479 -11.11 28.09 5.10
CA LEU A 479 -11.80 27.18 4.17
C LEU A 479 -12.18 25.85 4.85
N ALA A 480 -11.29 25.28 5.65
CA ALA A 480 -11.53 24.03 6.37
C ALA A 480 -12.67 24.17 7.39
N GLU A 481 -12.69 25.26 8.17
CA GLU A 481 -13.78 25.56 9.12
C GLU A 481 -15.12 25.79 8.41
N ARG A 482 -15.12 26.45 7.24
CA ARG A 482 -16.34 26.61 6.44
C ARG A 482 -16.85 25.28 5.89
N LEU A 483 -15.95 24.41 5.43
CA LEU A 483 -16.30 23.07 4.97
C LEU A 483 -16.93 22.26 6.10
N ASP A 484 -16.32 22.26 7.28
CA ASP A 484 -16.83 21.58 8.48
C ASP A 484 -18.24 22.07 8.83
N ALA A 485 -18.43 23.39 8.93
CA ALA A 485 -19.75 23.97 9.21
C ALA A 485 -20.80 23.63 8.13
N ALA A 486 -20.41 23.61 6.85
CA ALA A 486 -21.31 23.27 5.75
C ALA A 486 -21.72 21.79 5.79
N LEU A 487 -20.78 20.88 6.11
CA LEU A 487 -21.06 19.45 6.26
C LEU A 487 -21.96 19.17 7.47
N GLY A 488 -21.74 19.87 8.59
CA GLY A 488 -22.63 19.79 9.76
C GLY A 488 -24.07 20.21 9.46
N ALA A 489 -24.27 21.11 8.48
CA ALA A 489 -25.58 21.54 8.01
C ALA A 489 -26.19 20.67 6.89
N LEU A 490 -25.51 19.60 6.47
CA LEU A 490 -25.93 18.78 5.33
C LEU A 490 -27.27 18.06 5.62
N PRO A 491 -28.27 18.14 4.71
CA PRO A 491 -29.53 17.43 4.87
C PRO A 491 -29.36 15.90 4.89
N GLU A 492 -30.20 15.21 5.67
CA GLU A 492 -30.15 13.75 5.81
C GLU A 492 -30.24 13.00 4.46
N ALA A 493 -31.01 13.53 3.51
CA ALA A 493 -31.16 12.94 2.18
C ALA A 493 -29.84 12.95 1.37
N ALA A 494 -28.96 13.94 1.59
CA ALA A 494 -27.69 14.05 0.87
C ALA A 494 -26.57 13.23 1.51
N ARG A 495 -26.65 12.95 2.82
CA ARG A 495 -25.62 12.22 3.60
C ARG A 495 -25.35 10.80 3.10
N GLY A 496 -26.30 10.20 2.39
CA GLY A 496 -26.18 8.85 1.83
C GLY A 496 -26.13 8.77 0.31
N ASP A 497 -26.29 9.90 -0.39
CA ASP A 497 -26.39 9.89 -1.85
C ASP A 497 -25.05 9.55 -2.50
N ALA A 498 -25.03 8.49 -3.30
CA ALA A 498 -23.81 8.01 -3.92
C ALA A 498 -23.19 9.05 -4.86
N GLY A 499 -24.00 9.73 -5.67
CA GLY A 499 -23.51 10.73 -6.62
C GLY A 499 -22.82 11.90 -5.92
N PHE A 500 -23.43 12.42 -4.85
CA PHE A 500 -22.87 13.47 -4.00
C PHE A 500 -21.59 13.01 -3.30
N LEU A 501 -21.62 11.88 -2.59
CA LEU A 501 -20.49 11.40 -1.79
C LEU A 501 -19.26 11.09 -2.64
N LEU A 502 -19.46 10.50 -3.83
CA LEU A 502 -18.37 10.23 -4.76
C LEU A 502 -17.70 11.55 -5.17
N ARG A 503 -18.49 12.54 -5.61
CA ARG A 503 -17.99 13.86 -6.01
C ARG A 503 -17.29 14.60 -4.88
N LEU A 504 -17.78 14.48 -3.65
CA LEU A 504 -17.11 15.03 -2.48
C LEU A 504 -15.73 14.38 -2.28
N GLY A 505 -15.66 13.05 -2.35
CA GLY A 505 -14.41 12.29 -2.33
C GLY A 505 -13.43 12.72 -3.43
N ARG A 506 -13.92 13.00 -4.65
CA ARG A 506 -13.11 13.52 -5.78
C ARG A 506 -12.48 14.88 -5.51
N HIS A 507 -12.97 15.65 -4.55
CA HIS A 507 -12.39 16.94 -4.18
C HIS A 507 -11.48 16.84 -2.95
N LEU A 508 -11.83 16.00 -1.97
CA LEU A 508 -11.13 15.93 -0.69
C LEU A 508 -10.00 14.89 -0.65
N ASN A 509 -10.23 13.67 -1.14
CA ASN A 509 -9.21 12.62 -1.08
C ASN A 509 -7.92 13.00 -1.86
N PRO A 510 -7.98 13.63 -3.05
CA PRO A 510 -6.76 14.03 -3.75
C PRO A 510 -5.91 15.06 -2.99
N ILE A 511 -6.51 15.96 -2.21
CA ILE A 511 -5.76 16.95 -1.41
C ILE A 511 -5.25 16.35 -0.09
N LEU A 512 -5.99 15.40 0.49
CA LEU A 512 -5.63 14.72 1.73
C LEU A 512 -4.46 13.75 1.54
N TYR A 513 -4.39 13.06 0.39
CA TYR A 513 -3.47 11.94 0.19
C TYR A 513 -2.46 12.14 -0.95
N HIS A 514 -2.63 13.11 -1.86
CA HIS A 514 -1.69 13.38 -2.95
C HIS A 514 -1.08 14.78 -2.88
N ALA A 515 0.24 14.88 -3.02
CA ALA A 515 0.96 16.15 -3.08
C ALA A 515 0.92 16.73 -4.50
N ARG A 516 0.99 15.89 -5.53
CA ARG A 516 1.13 16.30 -6.92
C ARG A 516 -0.19 16.73 -7.58
N SER A 517 -0.63 15.97 -8.56
CA SER A 517 -1.78 16.21 -9.42
C SER A 517 -2.70 15.00 -9.29
N ASP A 518 -3.95 15.17 -9.70
CA ASP A 518 -4.93 14.08 -9.74
C ASP A 518 -4.63 13.08 -10.89
N PHE A 519 -3.65 13.44 -11.74
CA PHE A 519 -3.17 12.69 -12.90
C PHE A 519 -1.68 12.31 -12.80
N GLU A 520 -1.05 12.53 -11.64
CA GLU A 520 0.33 12.14 -11.40
C GLU A 520 0.44 11.38 -10.09
N PHE A 521 1.30 10.37 -10.06
CA PHE A 521 1.64 9.69 -8.82
C PHE A 521 2.70 10.47 -8.04
N ASP A 522 2.52 10.53 -6.72
CA ASP A 522 3.61 10.91 -5.82
C ASP A 522 4.65 9.79 -5.77
N LEU A 523 5.82 10.10 -5.23
CA LEU A 523 6.81 9.08 -4.92
C LEU A 523 6.28 8.13 -3.83
N GLY A 524 6.61 6.83 -3.94
CA GLY A 524 6.32 5.76 -2.98
C GLY A 524 7.09 5.86 -1.67
N ARG A 525 7.07 7.03 -1.05
CA ARG A 525 7.69 7.32 0.25
C ARG A 525 6.61 7.54 1.30
N ALA A 526 7.01 7.54 2.58
CA ALA A 526 6.10 7.88 3.67
C ALA A 526 5.45 9.24 3.39
N SER A 527 4.11 9.23 3.28
CA SER A 527 3.31 10.42 3.00
C SER A 527 2.71 10.96 4.30
N ARG A 528 2.55 12.28 4.38
CA ARG A 528 1.83 12.98 5.45
C ARG A 528 0.39 13.21 5.02
N ILE A 529 -0.49 13.56 5.96
CA ILE A 529 -1.75 14.18 5.56
C ILE A 529 -1.48 15.58 4.99
N LEU A 530 -2.31 16.01 4.04
CA LEU A 530 -2.07 17.22 3.24
C LEU A 530 -0.62 17.25 2.73
N PRO A 531 -0.16 16.20 2.01
CA PRO A 531 1.26 16.02 1.69
C PRO A 531 1.81 17.14 0.80
N GLY A 532 0.95 17.92 0.15
CA GLY A 532 1.33 19.16 -0.53
C GLY A 532 2.01 20.21 0.37
N LEU A 533 1.75 20.17 1.68
CA LEU A 533 2.35 21.08 2.67
C LEU A 533 3.63 20.54 3.30
N THR A 534 4.00 19.28 3.04
CA THR A 534 5.21 18.65 3.63
C THR A 534 6.51 19.45 3.45
N PRO A 535 6.76 20.19 2.34
CA PRO A 535 7.93 21.06 2.26
C PRO A 535 8.07 22.07 3.39
N ALA A 536 6.95 22.53 3.99
CA ALA A 536 6.93 23.47 5.11
C ALA A 536 7.74 22.98 6.32
N LEU A 537 7.74 21.67 6.58
CA LEU A 537 8.40 21.05 7.74
C LEU A 537 9.92 21.19 7.72
N THR A 538 10.51 21.53 6.58
CA THR A 538 11.97 21.61 6.41
C THR A 538 12.47 23.00 6.06
N LEU A 539 11.58 23.98 5.86
CA LEU A 539 11.93 25.32 5.35
C LEU A 539 13.04 26.00 6.17
N ALA A 540 12.98 25.91 7.50
CA ALA A 540 13.96 26.54 8.39
C ALA A 540 15.36 25.91 8.32
N SER A 541 15.46 24.68 7.82
CA SER A 541 16.73 23.94 7.69
C SER A 541 17.38 24.05 6.31
N LEU A 542 16.65 24.60 5.32
CA LEU A 542 17.14 24.69 3.95
C LEU A 542 18.04 25.92 3.73
N PRO A 543 19.04 25.83 2.84
CA PRO A 543 19.77 27.00 2.34
C PRO A 543 18.82 28.07 1.78
N PRO A 544 19.19 29.37 1.79
CA PRO A 544 18.27 30.46 1.43
C PRO A 544 17.59 30.30 0.05
N ASP A 545 18.33 29.89 -0.98
CA ASP A 545 17.76 29.72 -2.32
C ASP A 545 16.88 28.47 -2.43
N GLU A 546 17.26 27.38 -1.77
CA GLU A 546 16.42 26.17 -1.68
C GLU A 546 15.13 26.44 -0.92
N ALA A 547 15.19 27.22 0.16
CA ALA A 547 14.00 27.66 0.91
C ALA A 547 13.07 28.51 0.03
N ARG A 548 13.61 29.39 -0.82
CA ARG A 548 12.81 30.15 -1.80
C ARG A 548 12.16 29.24 -2.84
N MET A 549 12.88 28.24 -3.35
CA MET A 549 12.32 27.24 -4.28
C MET A 549 11.22 26.42 -3.63
N ALA A 550 11.42 25.98 -2.38
CA ALA A 550 10.43 25.25 -1.60
C ALA A 550 9.16 26.09 -1.35
N ARG A 551 9.28 27.39 -1.06
CA ARG A 551 8.12 28.31 -0.94
C ARG A 551 7.31 28.43 -2.24
N VAL A 552 7.97 28.42 -3.40
CA VAL A 552 7.26 28.42 -4.70
C VAL A 552 6.43 27.15 -4.88
N VAL A 553 6.98 25.98 -4.54
CA VAL A 553 6.24 24.71 -4.57
C VAL A 553 5.08 24.75 -3.58
N LEU A 554 5.34 25.19 -2.35
CA LEU A 554 4.35 25.26 -1.28
C LEU A 554 3.15 26.12 -1.65
N ARG A 555 3.37 27.31 -2.22
CA ARG A 555 2.29 28.18 -2.69
C ARG A 555 1.42 27.49 -3.75
N ARG A 556 2.04 26.79 -4.71
CA ARG A 556 1.29 26.03 -5.74
C ARG A 556 0.47 24.91 -5.13
N ARG A 557 1.01 24.20 -4.14
CA ARG A 557 0.32 23.10 -3.46
C ARG A 557 -0.80 23.60 -2.55
N ALA A 558 -0.59 24.69 -1.83
CA ALA A 558 -1.62 25.35 -1.03
C ALA A 558 -2.79 25.83 -1.91
N ASN A 559 -2.52 26.41 -3.08
CA ASN A 559 -3.58 26.78 -4.02
C ASN A 559 -4.41 25.57 -4.49
N ARG A 560 -3.77 24.40 -4.71
CA ARG A 560 -4.49 23.16 -5.05
C ARG A 560 -5.37 22.68 -3.89
N ILE A 561 -4.87 22.73 -2.66
CA ILE A 561 -5.65 22.39 -1.45
C ILE A 561 -6.85 23.33 -1.34
N ALA A 562 -6.63 24.65 -1.42
CA ALA A 562 -7.68 25.66 -1.37
C ALA A 562 -8.75 25.45 -2.46
N HIS A 563 -8.33 25.08 -3.67
CA HIS A 563 -9.25 24.76 -4.76
C HIS A 563 -10.11 23.53 -4.44
N GLY A 564 -9.50 22.44 -3.97
CA GLY A 564 -10.23 21.23 -3.56
C GLY A 564 -11.26 21.52 -2.46
N LEU A 565 -10.86 22.27 -1.42
CA LEU A 565 -11.77 22.71 -0.35
C LEU A 565 -12.91 23.57 -0.89
N SER A 566 -12.62 24.55 -1.74
CA SER A 566 -13.64 25.43 -2.31
C SER A 566 -14.65 24.65 -3.16
N ARG A 567 -14.19 23.70 -3.97
CA ARG A 567 -15.06 22.83 -4.78
C ARG A 567 -15.93 21.91 -3.92
N ALA A 568 -15.39 21.39 -2.82
CA ALA A 568 -16.15 20.61 -1.85
C ALA A 568 -17.23 21.47 -1.16
N ILE A 569 -16.88 22.67 -0.72
CA ILE A 569 -17.82 23.61 -0.10
C ILE A 569 -18.97 23.97 -1.05
N GLU A 570 -18.66 24.35 -2.29
CA GLU A 570 -19.68 24.67 -3.30
C GLU A 570 -20.63 23.48 -3.56
N LEU A 571 -20.10 22.25 -3.55
CA LEU A 571 -20.89 21.03 -3.71
C LEU A 571 -21.83 20.79 -2.52
N VAL A 572 -21.35 20.98 -1.29
CA VAL A 572 -22.10 20.80 -0.04
C VAL A 572 -23.18 21.86 0.11
N GLU A 573 -22.84 23.14 -0.10
CA GLU A 573 -23.78 24.26 0.02
C GLU A 573 -24.91 24.17 -1.02
N ALA A 574 -24.66 23.56 -2.20
CA ALA A 574 -25.68 23.31 -3.21
C ALA A 574 -26.72 22.24 -2.79
N GLN A 575 -26.47 21.44 -1.75
CA GLN A 575 -27.46 20.49 -1.21
C GLN A 575 -28.44 21.16 -0.24
N GLY A 576 -28.08 22.32 0.31
CA GLY A 576 -28.90 23.08 1.26
C GLY A 576 -29.79 24.15 0.63
N GLN A 577 -29.67 24.36 -0.69
CA GLN A 577 -30.51 25.25 -1.50
C GLN A 577 -31.63 24.45 -2.17
#